data_AF-A0A5E3XBE4-F1
#
_entry.id   AF-A0A5E3XBE4-F1
#
_cell.length_a   1.000
_cell.length_b   1.000
_cell.length_c   1.000
_cell.angle_alpha   90.00
_cell.angle_beta   90.00
_cell.angle_gamma   90.00
#
_symmetry.space_group_name_H-M   'P 1'
#
loop_
_entity.id
_entity.type
_entity.pdbx_description
1 polymer ?
#
loop_
_entity_poly.entity_id
_entity_poly.type
_entity_poly.pdbx_seq_one_letter_code
_entity_poly.pdbx_strand_id
1 'polypeptide(L)'
;MAAKDAQTHVGRGSRRAKAADSLERRPVFKSVLDNPFQVAWPSAPANIQNLLLSHTVQMVDGVAAYHDHREKIHHLKRKALQIQDRNANKRPRRESRTDSMERPEEGLNRPNLYASLDHLDSAHSIPPPVLSYMTIGINEVTRQLEGHNRTLRRSGSLPSSAEPTPVAAPAPPLRTPIQLLLVCREDVNPPALVAHLPQLVASCNFQTGVPQGGDQGYPVKLVVLPRGAEATLSAALGLRRVAVLALHMGMPGIENITGHIDDLPPLHAPWLVPLQSRRLEPTHIKQLRTTAPKDMKKAKELRAHGRAEAKKRKVTHRSDH
;
A
#
# COMPACT_ATOMS: atom_id res chain seq x y z
N MET A 1 -35.40 7.46 9.40
CA MET A 1 -34.72 8.78 9.48
C MET A 1 -33.56 8.64 10.45
N ALA A 2 -32.35 8.40 9.96
CA ALA A 2 -31.16 8.19 10.80
C ALA A 2 -30.49 9.54 11.07
N ALA A 3 -30.26 9.84 12.35
CA ALA A 3 -29.55 11.04 12.79
C ALA A 3 -28.12 11.02 12.21
N LYS A 4 -27.79 12.03 11.40
CA LYS A 4 -26.42 12.25 10.92
C LYS A 4 -25.64 12.95 12.03
N ASP A 5 -24.84 12.19 12.76
CA ASP A 5 -23.93 12.75 13.76
C ASP A 5 -22.89 13.66 13.10
N ALA A 6 -22.81 14.91 13.59
CA ALA A 6 -21.84 15.89 13.14
C ALA A 6 -20.44 15.50 13.62
N GLN A 7 -19.65 14.88 12.74
CA GLN A 7 -18.27 14.51 13.06
C GLN A 7 -17.39 15.76 13.17
N THR A 8 -17.00 16.10 14.41
CA THR A 8 -16.08 17.21 14.70
C THR A 8 -14.64 16.73 14.62
N HIS A 9 -13.92 17.08 13.53
CA HIS A 9 -12.48 16.89 13.47
C HIS A 9 -11.78 17.89 14.40
N VAL A 10 -11.56 17.48 15.65
CA VAL A 10 -10.71 18.22 16.60
C VAL A 10 -9.26 17.85 16.29
N GLY A 11 -8.52 18.76 15.68
CA GLY A 11 -7.09 18.56 15.40
C GLY A 11 -6.32 18.25 16.69
N ARG A 12 -5.76 17.03 16.79
CA ARG A 12 -4.91 16.58 17.90
C ARG A 12 -3.79 17.60 18.14
N GLY A 13 -3.63 17.99 19.40
CA GLY A 13 -2.86 19.14 19.85
C GLY A 13 -1.43 19.23 19.30
N SER A 14 -1.19 20.25 18.49
CA SER A 14 0.14 20.79 18.26
C SER A 14 0.67 21.41 19.56
N ARG A 15 1.94 21.12 19.94
CA ARG A 15 2.64 21.77 21.06
C ARG A 15 2.71 23.31 20.95
N ARG A 16 2.28 23.89 19.82
CA ARG A 16 2.11 25.33 19.60
C ARG A 16 0.88 25.92 20.30
N ALA A 17 -0.04 25.10 20.82
CA ALA A 17 -1.31 25.54 21.40
C ALA A 17 -1.18 26.20 22.79
N LYS A 18 -0.12 25.92 23.56
CA LYS A 18 -0.02 26.37 24.96
C LYS A 18 0.13 27.88 25.18
N ALA A 19 0.40 28.67 24.13
CA ALA A 19 0.49 30.13 24.22
C ALA A 19 -0.74 30.87 23.66
N ALA A 20 -1.79 30.14 23.22
CA ALA A 20 -2.91 30.70 22.49
C ALA A 20 -4.19 30.95 23.32
N ASP A 21 -4.19 30.58 24.60
CA ASP A 21 -5.36 30.64 25.48
C ASP A 21 -5.73 32.05 25.96
N SER A 22 -4.90 33.08 25.72
CA SER A 22 -5.18 34.44 26.22
C SER A 22 -6.04 35.31 25.29
N LEU A 23 -6.38 34.84 24.09
CA LEU A 23 -7.25 35.58 23.17
C LEU A 23 -8.57 34.83 23.03
N GLU A 24 -9.66 35.43 23.53
CA GLU A 24 -11.01 34.94 23.27
C GLU A 24 -11.20 34.72 21.76
N ARG A 25 -11.54 33.48 21.38
CA ARG A 25 -11.81 33.10 20.00
C ARG A 25 -13.29 32.82 19.82
N ARG A 26 -13.87 33.40 18.78
CA ARG A 26 -15.24 33.10 18.36
C ARG A 26 -15.24 32.01 17.28
N PRO A 27 -16.19 31.06 17.31
CA PRO A 27 -16.39 30.14 16.20
C PRO A 27 -16.88 30.91 14.97
N VAL A 28 -16.36 30.54 13.79
CA VAL A 28 -16.76 31.07 12.49
C VAL A 28 -16.97 29.89 11.55
N PHE A 29 -18.17 29.77 11.01
CA PHE A 29 -18.51 28.75 10.03
C PHE A 29 -18.17 29.25 8.63
N LYS A 30 -17.39 28.47 7.89
CA LYS A 30 -17.04 28.75 6.49
C LYS A 30 -17.70 27.73 5.60
N SER A 31 -18.42 28.18 4.58
CA SER A 31 -18.97 27.28 3.57
C SER A 31 -17.83 26.67 2.75
N VAL A 32 -17.86 25.36 2.57
CA VAL A 32 -16.91 24.58 1.77
C VAL A 32 -17.72 23.68 0.84
N LEU A 33 -17.31 23.62 -0.43
CA LEU A 33 -17.89 22.70 -1.40
C LEU A 33 -17.43 21.28 -1.10
N ASP A 34 -18.38 20.38 -0.93
CA ASP A 34 -18.14 18.95 -0.80
C ASP A 34 -18.21 18.28 -2.17
N ASN A 35 -17.41 17.23 -2.37
CA ASN A 35 -17.44 16.48 -3.62
C ASN A 35 -18.44 15.30 -3.51
N PRO A 36 -19.62 15.36 -4.13
CA PRO A 36 -20.59 14.26 -4.12
C PRO A 36 -20.11 13.02 -4.89
N PHE A 37 -19.08 13.16 -5.73
CA PHE A 37 -18.62 12.12 -6.64
C PHE A 37 -17.54 11.20 -6.03
N GLN A 38 -17.38 11.24 -4.70
CA GLN A 38 -16.51 10.30 -3.99
C GLN A 38 -17.11 8.89 -4.04
N VAL A 39 -16.33 7.93 -4.53
CA VAL A 39 -16.71 6.52 -4.48
C VAL A 39 -16.61 6.06 -3.03
N ALA A 40 -17.76 5.76 -2.42
CA ALA A 40 -17.81 5.28 -1.06
C ALA A 40 -17.17 3.88 -0.94
N TRP A 41 -16.59 3.60 0.23
CA TRP A 41 -16.16 2.24 0.54
C TRP A 41 -17.39 1.32 0.64
N PRO A 42 -17.32 0.09 0.08
CA PRO A 42 -18.39 -0.88 0.24
C PRO A 42 -18.49 -1.29 1.70
N SER A 43 -19.72 -1.42 2.21
CA SER A 43 -20.00 -1.90 3.56
C SER A 43 -20.40 -3.36 3.48
N ALA A 44 -19.45 -4.27 3.75
CA ALA A 44 -19.73 -5.70 3.87
C ALA A 44 -20.19 -6.04 5.30
N PRO A 45 -21.18 -6.91 5.48
CA PRO A 45 -21.53 -7.46 6.80
C PRO A 45 -20.33 -8.10 7.52
N ALA A 46 -20.23 -7.91 8.84
CA ALA A 46 -19.07 -8.36 9.62
C ALA A 46 -18.83 -9.87 9.57
N ASN A 47 -19.90 -10.67 9.46
CA ASN A 47 -19.82 -12.12 9.26
C ASN A 47 -19.08 -12.47 7.96
N ILE A 48 -19.36 -11.77 6.86
CA ILE A 48 -18.68 -11.98 5.57
C ILE A 48 -17.21 -11.55 5.68
N GLN A 49 -16.92 -10.41 6.32
CA GLN A 49 -15.55 -9.94 6.47
C GLN A 49 -14.69 -10.95 7.27
N ASN A 50 -15.22 -11.49 8.36
CA ASN A 50 -14.55 -12.49 9.19
C ASN A 50 -14.36 -13.82 8.45
N LEU A 51 -15.37 -14.26 7.71
CA LEU A 51 -15.32 -15.47 6.89
C LEU A 51 -14.24 -15.36 5.81
N LEU A 52 -14.22 -14.25 5.08
CA LEU A 52 -13.20 -14.00 4.05
C LEU A 52 -11.80 -13.97 4.65
N LEU A 53 -11.62 -13.35 5.82
CA LEU A 53 -10.35 -13.35 6.54
C LEU A 53 -9.91 -14.77 6.92
N SER A 54 -10.78 -15.56 7.54
CA SER A 54 -10.43 -16.92 8.01
C SER A 54 -10.07 -17.84 6.85
N HIS A 55 -10.84 -17.82 5.76
CA HIS A 55 -10.52 -18.61 4.58
C HIS A 55 -9.23 -18.13 3.89
N THR A 56 -9.00 -16.82 3.84
CA THR A 56 -7.74 -16.29 3.30
C THR A 56 -6.54 -16.77 4.11
N VAL A 57 -6.64 -16.77 5.44
CA VAL A 57 -5.58 -17.30 6.32
C VAL A 57 -5.34 -18.79 6.06
N GLN A 58 -6.39 -19.60 5.88
CA GLN A 58 -6.27 -21.02 5.55
C GLN A 58 -5.61 -21.24 4.18
N MET A 59 -5.97 -20.43 3.16
CA MET A 59 -5.39 -20.53 1.83
C MET A 59 -3.89 -20.23 1.80
N VAL A 60 -3.42 -19.35 2.69
CA VAL A 60 -2.01 -18.93 2.76
C VAL A 60 -1.22 -19.68 3.83
N ASP A 61 -1.78 -20.76 4.38
CA ASP A 61 -1.09 -21.57 5.37
C ASP A 61 0.24 -22.12 4.81
N GLY A 62 1.28 -22.13 5.64
CA GLY A 62 2.64 -22.49 5.26
C GLY A 62 3.43 -21.41 4.49
N VAL A 63 2.81 -20.33 4.00
CA VAL A 63 3.54 -19.24 3.32
C VAL A 63 4.51 -18.52 4.26
N ALA A 64 4.12 -18.34 5.54
CA ALA A 64 5.01 -17.76 6.54
C ALA A 64 6.31 -18.56 6.71
N ALA A 65 6.22 -19.89 6.81
CA ALA A 65 7.38 -20.75 6.96
C ALA A 65 8.34 -20.63 5.76
N TYR A 66 7.78 -20.49 4.55
CA TYR A 66 8.58 -20.24 3.34
C TYR A 66 9.32 -18.90 3.40
N HIS A 67 8.66 -17.80 3.79
CA HIS A 67 9.31 -16.50 3.92
C HIS A 67 10.39 -16.48 5.03
N ASP A 68 10.11 -17.09 6.18
CA ASP A 68 11.06 -17.21 7.28
C ASP A 68 12.30 -17.99 6.86
N HIS A 69 12.11 -19.11 6.13
CA HIS A 69 13.20 -19.92 5.62
C HIS A 69 14.05 -19.13 4.61
N ARG A 70 13.40 -18.45 3.68
CA ARG A 70 14.06 -17.60 2.67
C ARG A 70 14.84 -16.46 3.32
N GLU A 71 14.29 -15.81 4.34
CA GLU A 71 14.97 -14.74 5.06
C GLU A 71 16.20 -15.27 5.83
N LYS A 72 16.08 -16.44 6.48
CA LYS A 72 17.21 -17.11 7.16
C LYS A 72 18.34 -17.41 6.19
N ILE A 73 18.04 -18.00 5.02
CA ILE A 73 19.05 -18.27 3.99
C ILE A 73 19.72 -16.97 3.54
N HIS A 74 18.93 -15.94 3.22
CA HIS A 74 19.47 -14.65 2.77
C HIS A 74 20.37 -14.01 3.84
N HIS A 75 19.97 -14.08 5.10
CA HIS A 75 20.76 -13.59 6.23
C HIS A 75 22.07 -14.37 6.42
N LEU A 76 22.05 -15.70 6.26
CA LEU A 76 23.26 -16.53 6.29
C LEU A 76 24.21 -16.19 5.14
N LYS A 77 23.70 -16.05 3.90
CA LYS A 77 24.49 -15.63 2.73
C LYS A 77 25.13 -14.25 2.95
N ARG A 78 24.36 -13.28 3.47
CA ARG A 78 24.87 -11.93 3.78
C ARG A 78 25.96 -11.97 4.84
N LYS A 79 25.82 -12.80 5.88
CA LYS A 79 26.86 -12.97 6.92
C LYS A 79 28.14 -13.59 6.35
N ALA A 80 28.02 -14.60 5.48
CA ALA A 80 29.17 -15.23 4.83
C ALA A 80 29.98 -14.22 4.00
N LEU A 81 29.30 -13.40 3.18
CA LEU A 81 29.93 -12.34 2.38
C LEU A 81 30.66 -11.32 3.26
N GLN A 82 30.05 -10.88 4.38
CA GLN A 82 30.71 -9.94 5.30
C GLN A 82 31.98 -10.51 5.95
N ILE A 83 32.00 -11.82 6.27
CA ILE A 83 33.19 -12.48 6.81
C ILE A 83 34.30 -12.54 5.76
N GLN A 84 33.93 -12.80 4.50
CA GLN A 84 34.87 -12.81 3.38
C GLN A 84 35.51 -11.43 3.16
N ASP A 85 34.70 -10.36 3.15
CA ASP A 85 35.19 -8.98 3.00
C ASP A 85 36.12 -8.58 4.16
N ARG A 86 35.79 -8.95 5.40
CA ARG A 86 36.66 -8.71 6.55
C ARG A 86 37.98 -9.46 6.46
N ASN A 87 38.00 -10.66 5.90
CA ASN A 87 39.22 -11.44 5.72
C ASN A 87 40.08 -10.92 4.56
N ALA A 88 39.45 -10.44 3.47
CA ALA A 88 40.16 -9.81 2.35
C ALA A 88 40.89 -8.53 2.79
N ASN A 89 40.24 -7.69 3.60
CA ASN A 89 40.82 -6.44 4.11
C ASN A 89 41.89 -6.63 5.20
N LYS A 90 41.99 -7.83 5.79
CA LYS A 90 43.03 -8.19 6.77
C LYS A 90 44.28 -8.78 6.13
N ARG A 91 44.36 -8.92 4.80
CA ARG A 91 45.63 -9.27 4.14
C ARG A 91 46.63 -8.15 4.41
N PRO A 92 47.68 -8.42 5.21
CA PRO A 92 48.59 -7.38 5.64
C PRO A 92 49.34 -6.87 4.42
N ARG A 93 49.46 -5.55 4.32
CA ARG A 93 50.46 -4.84 3.53
C ARG A 93 51.83 -5.20 4.09
N ARG A 94 52.27 -6.44 3.88
CA ARG A 94 53.60 -6.90 4.25
C ARG A 94 54.49 -6.55 3.08
N GLU A 95 55.13 -5.40 3.25
CA GLU A 95 56.24 -4.94 2.43
C GLU A 95 57.24 -6.06 2.19
N SER A 96 57.66 -6.11 0.93
CA SER A 96 58.88 -6.72 0.44
C SER A 96 60.03 -6.63 1.46
N ARG A 97 60.39 -7.77 2.05
CA ARG A 97 61.78 -8.09 2.38
C ARG A 97 61.97 -9.60 2.30
N THR A 98 62.70 -9.99 1.26
CA THR A 98 63.44 -11.24 1.10
C THR A 98 64.10 -11.65 2.42
N ASP A 99 63.83 -12.86 2.91
CA ASP A 99 64.82 -13.94 2.99
C ASP A 99 64.16 -15.26 3.42
N SER A 100 64.83 -16.33 3.06
CA SER A 100 64.41 -17.71 2.86
C SER A 100 64.34 -18.49 4.17
N MET A 101 63.23 -19.19 4.44
CA MET A 101 63.25 -20.48 5.15
C MET A 101 61.88 -21.16 5.10
N GLU A 102 61.87 -22.40 4.62
CA GLU A 102 60.73 -23.29 4.45
C GLU A 102 59.97 -23.49 5.77
N ARG A 103 58.64 -23.47 5.70
CA ARG A 103 57.75 -23.79 6.83
C ARG A 103 56.66 -24.76 6.37
N PRO A 104 56.29 -25.78 7.18
CA PRO A 104 55.49 -26.90 6.72
C PRO A 104 54.04 -26.49 6.46
N GLU A 105 53.48 -26.99 5.36
CA GLU A 105 52.07 -26.86 5.02
C GLU A 105 51.21 -27.74 5.94
N GLU A 106 50.71 -27.17 7.04
CA GLU A 106 49.55 -27.72 7.74
C GLU A 106 48.26 -27.23 7.07
N GLY A 107 47.81 -28.01 6.09
CA GLY A 107 46.53 -27.86 5.41
C GLY A 107 45.35 -28.08 6.36
N LEU A 108 44.97 -27.02 7.09
CA LEU A 108 43.71 -26.98 7.83
C LEU A 108 42.56 -26.93 6.83
N ASN A 109 41.91 -28.08 6.65
CA ASN A 109 40.58 -28.28 6.09
C ASN A 109 39.60 -27.24 6.64
N ARG A 110 39.49 -26.09 5.97
CA ARG A 110 38.43 -25.12 6.23
C ARG A 110 37.19 -25.69 5.55
N PRO A 111 36.16 -26.16 6.30
CA PRO A 111 34.98 -26.73 5.67
C PRO A 111 34.41 -25.71 4.69
N ASN A 112 34.23 -26.13 3.44
CA ASN A 112 33.73 -25.31 2.36
C ASN A 112 32.24 -25.00 2.59
N LEU A 113 31.97 -24.10 3.54
CA LEU A 113 30.63 -23.67 3.99
C LEU A 113 29.74 -23.23 2.82
N TYR A 114 30.34 -22.78 1.71
CA TYR A 114 29.64 -22.34 0.51
C TYR A 114 29.02 -23.51 -0.27
N ALA A 115 29.73 -24.65 -0.38
CA ALA A 115 29.20 -25.83 -1.07
C ALA A 115 27.96 -26.43 -0.36
N SER A 116 27.92 -26.33 0.97
CA SER A 116 26.75 -26.75 1.77
C SER A 116 25.59 -25.76 1.71
N LEU A 117 25.85 -24.46 1.47
CA LEU A 117 24.80 -23.43 1.33
C LEU A 117 24.04 -23.52 0.01
N ASP A 118 24.72 -23.87 -1.10
CA ASP A 118 24.09 -24.03 -2.42
C ASP A 118 23.21 -25.29 -2.50
N HIS A 119 23.53 -26.32 -1.72
CA HIS A 119 22.70 -27.53 -1.62
C HIS A 119 21.41 -27.29 -0.81
N LEU A 120 21.45 -26.42 0.21
CA LEU A 120 20.28 -26.00 0.99
C LEU A 120 19.32 -25.11 0.19
N ASP A 121 19.85 -24.31 -0.74
CA ASP A 121 19.05 -23.43 -1.60
C ASP A 121 18.24 -24.20 -2.66
N SER A 122 18.65 -25.43 -3.00
CA SER A 122 18.02 -26.20 -4.09
C SER A 122 16.81 -27.02 -3.65
N ALA A 123 16.74 -27.43 -2.38
CA ALA A 123 15.68 -28.32 -1.88
C ALA A 123 14.42 -27.60 -1.38
N HIS A 124 14.50 -26.30 -1.05
CA HIS A 124 13.42 -25.56 -0.38
C HIS A 124 13.13 -24.17 -0.99
N SER A 125 13.63 -23.89 -2.19
CA SER A 125 13.43 -22.59 -2.86
C SER A 125 12.18 -22.50 -3.75
N ILE A 126 11.42 -23.59 -3.91
CA ILE A 126 10.22 -23.55 -4.74
C ILE A 126 9.16 -22.71 -4.01
N PRO A 127 8.74 -21.57 -4.58
CA PRO A 127 7.71 -20.75 -3.97
C PRO A 127 6.39 -21.52 -3.89
N PRO A 128 5.64 -21.43 -2.78
CA PRO A 128 4.30 -21.97 -2.69
C PRO A 128 3.46 -21.50 -3.89
N PRO A 129 2.77 -22.41 -4.61
CA PRO A 129 1.99 -22.04 -5.80
C PRO A 129 0.98 -20.92 -5.54
N VAL A 130 0.44 -20.84 -4.32
CA VAL A 130 -0.51 -19.80 -3.91
C VAL A 130 0.03 -18.37 -4.10
N LEU A 131 1.35 -18.16 -4.03
CA LEU A 131 1.97 -16.85 -4.18
C LEU A 131 1.86 -16.29 -5.61
N SER A 132 1.72 -17.13 -6.64
CA SER A 132 1.52 -16.66 -8.01
C SER A 132 0.11 -16.14 -8.27
N TYR A 133 -0.85 -16.52 -7.41
CA TYR A 133 -2.26 -16.14 -7.49
C TYR A 133 -2.66 -15.01 -6.51
N MET A 134 -1.69 -14.34 -5.91
CA MET A 134 -1.96 -13.16 -5.10
C MET A 134 -0.97 -12.03 -5.33
N THR A 135 -1.42 -10.81 -5.05
CA THR A 135 -0.59 -9.62 -5.05
C THR A 135 -0.72 -8.90 -3.70
N ILE A 136 0.41 -8.62 -3.06
CA ILE A 136 0.46 -8.11 -1.69
C ILE A 136 1.01 -6.69 -1.68
N GLY A 137 0.34 -5.80 -0.94
CA GLY A 137 0.81 -4.46 -0.64
C GLY A 137 0.17 -3.36 -1.51
N ILE A 138 0.10 -2.17 -0.93
CA ILE A 138 -0.61 -1.01 -1.51
C ILE A 138 -0.06 -0.67 -2.91
N ASN A 139 1.27 -0.57 -3.03
CA ASN A 139 1.90 -0.11 -4.27
C ASN A 139 1.77 -1.12 -5.41
N GLU A 140 1.94 -2.41 -5.11
CA GLU A 140 1.90 -3.44 -6.15
C GLU A 140 0.47 -3.65 -6.65
N VAL A 141 -0.51 -3.69 -5.73
CA VAL A 141 -1.93 -3.73 -6.11
C VAL A 141 -2.34 -2.48 -6.90
N THR A 142 -1.88 -1.30 -6.49
CA THR A 142 -2.15 -0.04 -7.20
C THR A 142 -1.58 -0.10 -8.62
N ARG A 143 -0.32 -0.51 -8.77
CA ARG A 143 0.34 -0.69 -10.08
C ARG A 143 -0.45 -1.66 -10.97
N GLN A 144 -0.95 -2.75 -10.40
CA GLN A 144 -1.71 -3.75 -11.13
C GLN A 144 -3.08 -3.22 -11.58
N LEU A 145 -3.84 -2.56 -10.69
CA LEU A 145 -5.13 -1.92 -11.05
C LEU A 145 -4.95 -0.82 -12.11
N GLU A 146 -3.90 -0.01 -12.00
CA GLU A 146 -3.55 0.98 -13.02
C GLU A 146 -3.17 0.32 -14.36
N GLY A 147 -2.40 -0.77 -14.32
CA GLY A 147 -2.04 -1.57 -15.49
C GLY A 147 -3.26 -2.07 -16.24
N HIS A 148 -4.21 -2.68 -15.51
CA HIS A 148 -5.48 -3.13 -16.08
C HIS A 148 -6.25 -1.97 -16.74
N ASN A 149 -6.38 -0.82 -16.05
CA ASN A 149 -7.05 0.35 -16.61
C ASN A 149 -6.36 0.89 -17.89
N ARG A 150 -5.02 0.82 -17.98
CA ARG A 150 -4.27 1.26 -19.16
C ARG A 150 -4.50 0.33 -20.36
N THR A 151 -4.47 -0.98 -20.15
CA THR A 151 -4.67 -1.97 -21.20
C THR A 151 -6.07 -1.85 -21.80
N LEU A 152 -7.10 -1.72 -20.97
CA LEU A 152 -8.49 -1.59 -21.43
C LEU A 152 -8.73 -0.29 -22.20
N ARG A 153 -8.07 0.82 -21.81
CA ARG A 153 -8.12 2.08 -22.60
C ARG A 153 -7.50 1.96 -23.98
N ARG A 154 -6.43 1.18 -24.12
CA ARG A 154 -5.77 0.94 -25.42
C ARG A 154 -6.60 0.03 -26.31
N SER A 155 -7.32 -0.93 -25.73
CA SER A 155 -8.20 -1.83 -26.47
C SER A 155 -9.48 -1.15 -26.98
N GLY A 156 -9.91 -0.05 -26.35
CA GLY A 156 -11.12 0.70 -26.72
C GLY A 156 -10.90 1.90 -27.64
N SER A 157 -9.66 2.21 -28.07
CA SER A 157 -9.43 3.23 -29.08
C SER A 157 -9.63 2.66 -30.48
N LEU A 158 -10.49 3.30 -31.28
CA LEU A 158 -10.65 3.06 -32.72
C LEU A 158 -9.27 2.88 -33.39
N PRO A 159 -9.12 1.94 -34.36
CA PRO A 159 -7.87 1.75 -35.07
C PRO A 159 -7.54 3.02 -35.86
N SER A 160 -6.68 3.87 -35.31
CA SER A 160 -6.06 4.95 -36.07
C SER A 160 -5.07 4.29 -37.02
N SER A 161 -5.39 4.30 -38.30
CA SER A 161 -4.52 3.88 -39.39
C SER A 161 -3.19 4.63 -39.33
N ALA A 162 -2.14 4.02 -38.77
CA ALA A 162 -0.75 4.43 -38.95
C ALA A 162 0.20 3.30 -38.52
N GLU A 163 0.82 2.71 -39.54
CA GLU A 163 2.08 1.96 -39.67
C GLU A 163 2.63 1.05 -38.53
N PRO A 164 3.18 -0.13 -38.91
CA PRO A 164 3.84 -1.03 -37.98
C PRO A 164 5.31 -0.60 -37.78
N THR A 165 5.71 -0.28 -36.55
CA THR A 165 7.13 -0.32 -36.17
C THR A 165 7.33 -1.31 -35.03
N PRO A 166 8.23 -2.30 -35.20
CA PRO A 166 8.52 -3.32 -34.20
C PRO A 166 9.58 -2.78 -33.25
N VAL A 167 9.38 -2.93 -31.94
CA VAL A 167 10.30 -3.45 -30.90
C VAL A 167 9.54 -3.27 -29.58
N ALA A 168 8.53 -4.10 -29.35
CA ALA A 168 7.90 -4.17 -28.03
C ALA A 168 8.78 -5.08 -27.15
N ALA A 169 9.34 -4.48 -26.09
CA ALA A 169 9.91 -5.20 -24.96
C ALA A 169 8.99 -6.35 -24.53
N PRO A 170 9.53 -7.48 -24.03
CA PRO A 170 8.73 -8.65 -23.68
C PRO A 170 7.61 -8.23 -22.75
N ALA A 171 6.36 -8.41 -23.21
CA ALA A 171 5.19 -8.16 -22.40
C ALA A 171 5.34 -8.94 -21.09
N PRO A 172 5.12 -8.32 -19.92
CA PRO A 172 5.14 -9.06 -18.66
C PRO A 172 4.12 -10.21 -18.76
N PRO A 173 4.41 -11.38 -18.15
CA PRO A 173 3.52 -12.54 -18.22
C PRO A 173 2.11 -12.10 -17.84
N LEU A 174 1.13 -12.52 -18.64
CA LEU A 174 -0.30 -12.25 -18.46
C LEU A 174 -0.71 -12.69 -17.04
N ARG A 175 -0.64 -11.76 -16.07
CA ARG A 175 -1.12 -12.02 -14.72
C ARG A 175 -2.63 -12.22 -14.80
N THR A 176 -3.13 -13.24 -14.13
CA THR A 176 -4.58 -13.49 -14.04
C THR A 176 -5.28 -12.27 -13.44
N PRO A 177 -6.50 -11.93 -13.91
CA PRO A 177 -7.20 -10.76 -13.43
C PRO A 177 -7.50 -10.86 -11.94
N ILE A 178 -7.54 -9.71 -11.26
CA ILE A 178 -7.91 -9.64 -9.84
C ILE A 178 -9.40 -9.97 -9.72
N GLN A 179 -9.74 -10.93 -8.85
CA GLN A 179 -11.14 -11.27 -8.54
C GLN A 179 -11.60 -10.56 -7.27
N LEU A 180 -10.77 -10.60 -6.23
CA LEU A 180 -11.10 -10.08 -4.89
C LEU A 180 -9.96 -9.19 -4.39
N LEU A 181 -10.33 -8.04 -3.84
CA LEU A 181 -9.43 -7.10 -3.19
C LEU A 181 -9.80 -6.93 -1.72
N LEU A 182 -8.91 -7.34 -0.83
CA LEU A 182 -9.06 -7.24 0.61
C LEU A 182 -8.22 -6.08 1.16
N VAL A 183 -8.82 -5.21 1.97
CA VAL A 183 -8.16 -4.02 2.51
C VAL A 183 -8.34 -3.91 4.02
N CYS A 184 -7.23 -3.87 4.76
CA CYS A 184 -7.19 -3.70 6.22
C CYS A 184 -7.36 -2.22 6.63
N ARG A 185 -8.42 -1.55 6.15
CA ARG A 185 -8.58 -0.08 6.25
C ARG A 185 -8.49 0.44 7.68
N GLU A 186 -9.06 -0.28 8.65
CA GLU A 186 -9.08 0.11 10.07
C GLU A 186 -7.72 0.03 10.76
N ASP A 187 -6.78 -0.75 10.19
CA ASP A 187 -5.42 -0.93 10.72
C ASP A 187 -4.40 0.04 10.07
N VAL A 188 -4.77 0.65 8.93
CA VAL A 188 -3.90 1.56 8.18
C VAL A 188 -3.97 2.99 8.72
N ASN A 189 -2.84 3.49 9.22
CA ASN A 189 -2.68 4.86 9.69
C ASN A 189 -1.53 5.58 8.94
N PRO A 190 -1.80 6.65 8.15
CA PRO A 190 -3.10 7.29 7.96
C PRO A 190 -3.99 6.56 6.93
N PRO A 191 -5.33 6.59 7.06
CA PRO A 191 -6.26 5.96 6.10
C PRO A 191 -6.14 6.50 4.66
N ALA A 192 -5.56 7.69 4.50
CA ALA A 192 -5.29 8.30 3.20
C ALA A 192 -4.41 7.42 2.29
N LEU A 193 -3.60 6.51 2.84
CA LEU A 193 -2.74 5.60 2.07
C LEU A 193 -3.53 4.59 1.21
N VAL A 194 -4.79 4.31 1.56
CA VAL A 194 -5.64 3.36 0.83
C VAL A 194 -6.89 4.03 0.24
N ALA A 195 -7.07 5.34 0.46
CA ALA A 195 -8.29 6.07 0.10
C ALA A 195 -8.58 6.10 -1.41
N HIS A 196 -7.58 5.87 -2.25
CA HIS A 196 -7.70 5.86 -3.72
C HIS A 196 -8.21 4.52 -4.27
N LEU A 197 -8.15 3.43 -3.50
CA LEU A 197 -8.49 2.09 -4.00
C LEU A 197 -9.94 1.95 -4.48
N PRO A 198 -10.98 2.48 -3.80
CA PRO A 198 -12.35 2.40 -4.29
C PRO A 198 -12.52 3.01 -5.68
N GLN A 199 -11.85 4.14 -5.95
CA GLN A 199 -11.93 4.83 -7.23
C GLN A 199 -11.22 4.05 -8.36
N LEU A 200 -10.09 3.41 -8.06
CA LEU A 200 -9.39 2.54 -9.02
C LEU A 200 -10.22 1.30 -9.36
N VAL A 201 -10.76 0.63 -8.35
CA VAL A 201 -11.63 -0.56 -8.53
C VAL A 201 -12.87 -0.19 -9.34
N ALA A 202 -13.54 0.91 -8.98
CA ALA A 202 -14.72 1.36 -9.73
C ALA A 202 -14.40 1.69 -11.20
N SER A 203 -13.20 2.20 -11.48
CA SER A 203 -12.74 2.46 -12.84
C SER A 203 -12.49 1.15 -13.61
N CYS A 204 -11.86 0.17 -12.97
CA CYS A 204 -11.67 -1.17 -13.56
C CYS A 204 -13.02 -1.82 -13.87
N ASN A 205 -13.95 -1.81 -12.91
CA ASN A 205 -15.27 -2.43 -13.04
C ASN A 205 -16.11 -1.76 -14.13
N PHE A 206 -15.99 -0.44 -14.29
CA PHE A 206 -16.66 0.27 -15.39
C PHE A 206 -16.17 -0.20 -16.77
N GLN A 207 -14.87 -0.38 -16.93
CA GLN A 207 -14.28 -0.77 -18.21
C GLN A 207 -14.46 -2.25 -18.56
N THR A 208 -14.62 -3.10 -17.54
CA THR A 208 -14.84 -4.54 -17.73
C THR A 208 -16.29 -4.83 -18.20
N GLY A 209 -17.16 -3.80 -18.23
CA GLY A 209 -18.50 -3.86 -18.78
C GLY A 209 -19.52 -4.53 -17.84
N VAL A 210 -20.80 -4.19 -18.04
CA VAL A 210 -21.92 -5.04 -17.63
C VAL A 210 -21.92 -6.23 -18.60
N PRO A 211 -22.10 -7.49 -18.16
CA PRO A 211 -22.12 -8.65 -19.06
C PRO A 211 -23.29 -8.54 -20.03
N GLN A 212 -23.04 -7.93 -21.19
CA GLN A 212 -23.95 -7.88 -22.33
C GLN A 212 -23.37 -8.78 -23.41
N GLY A 213 -23.71 -10.07 -23.32
CA GLY A 213 -23.50 -11.05 -24.38
C GLY A 213 -22.05 -11.53 -24.57
N GLY A 214 -21.70 -12.65 -23.92
CA GLY A 214 -20.61 -13.53 -24.36
C GLY A 214 -19.32 -13.46 -23.56
N ASP A 215 -18.77 -12.27 -23.30
CA ASP A 215 -17.54 -12.13 -22.51
C ASP A 215 -17.87 -11.87 -21.03
N GLN A 216 -17.70 -12.88 -20.18
CA GLN A 216 -17.90 -12.77 -18.73
C GLN A 216 -16.74 -12.01 -18.09
N GLY A 217 -16.80 -10.68 -18.14
CA GLY A 217 -15.99 -9.83 -17.30
C GLY A 217 -16.36 -9.99 -15.83
N TYR A 218 -15.49 -10.61 -15.03
CA TYR A 218 -15.67 -10.69 -13.57
C TYR A 218 -15.30 -9.34 -12.93
N PRO A 219 -16.23 -8.62 -12.30
CA PRO A 219 -15.91 -7.36 -11.64
C PRO A 219 -15.02 -7.63 -10.42
N VAL A 220 -14.03 -6.75 -10.22
CA VAL A 220 -13.20 -6.76 -9.02
C VAL A 220 -14.07 -6.42 -7.82
N LYS A 221 -14.17 -7.37 -6.87
CA LYS A 221 -14.90 -7.18 -5.62
C LYS A 221 -13.97 -6.56 -4.58
N LEU A 222 -14.40 -5.49 -3.93
CA LEU A 222 -13.63 -4.82 -2.88
C LEU A 222 -14.27 -5.09 -1.52
N VAL A 223 -13.46 -5.54 -0.56
CA VAL A 223 -13.90 -5.80 0.83
C VAL A 223 -12.97 -5.12 1.81
N VAL A 224 -13.56 -4.42 2.77
CA VAL A 224 -12.86 -3.93 3.96
C VAL A 224 -12.86 -5.02 5.00
N LEU A 225 -11.67 -5.36 5.51
CA LEU A 225 -11.48 -6.35 6.56
C LEU A 225 -11.65 -5.74 7.96
N PRO A 226 -11.98 -6.55 8.98
CA PRO A 226 -12.16 -6.06 10.34
C PRO A 226 -10.84 -5.57 10.93
N ARG A 227 -10.92 -4.82 12.03
CA ARG A 227 -9.74 -4.38 12.79
C ARG A 227 -8.94 -5.58 13.29
N GLY A 228 -7.62 -5.51 13.20
CA GLY A 228 -6.69 -6.60 13.54
C GLY A 228 -6.44 -7.59 12.40
N ALA A 229 -7.10 -7.43 11.26
CA ALA A 229 -6.88 -8.26 10.09
C ALA A 229 -5.46 -8.09 9.51
N GLU A 230 -4.88 -6.88 9.57
CA GLU A 230 -3.50 -6.65 9.12
C GLU A 230 -2.52 -7.54 9.87
N ALA A 231 -2.65 -7.61 11.20
CA ALA A 231 -1.79 -8.41 12.05
C ALA A 231 -1.96 -9.91 11.76
N THR A 232 -3.21 -10.36 11.61
CA THR A 232 -3.55 -11.76 11.33
C THR A 232 -3.00 -12.20 9.98
N LEU A 233 -3.21 -11.41 8.92
CA LEU A 233 -2.66 -11.68 7.59
C LEU A 233 -1.13 -11.59 7.57
N SER A 234 -0.54 -10.62 8.29
CA SER A 234 0.91 -10.48 8.36
C SER A 234 1.57 -11.69 9.01
N ALA A 235 0.95 -12.26 10.05
CA ALA A 235 1.43 -13.47 10.70
C ALA A 235 1.31 -14.68 9.78
N ALA A 236 0.15 -14.87 9.14
CA ALA A 236 -0.11 -15.99 8.23
C ALA A 236 0.81 -15.98 6.99
N LEU A 237 1.13 -14.78 6.48
CA LEU A 237 2.02 -14.61 5.33
C LEU A 237 3.51 -14.51 5.71
N GLY A 238 3.87 -14.44 6.99
CA GLY A 238 5.27 -14.21 7.41
C GLY A 238 5.84 -12.90 6.87
N LEU A 239 5.02 -11.85 6.86
CA LEU A 239 5.40 -10.51 6.40
C LEU A 239 5.30 -9.53 7.55
N ARG A 240 6.07 -8.43 7.49
CA ARG A 240 6.02 -7.41 8.55
C ARG A 240 4.66 -6.71 8.63
N ARG A 241 4.04 -6.45 7.47
CA ARG A 241 2.78 -5.69 7.34
C ARG A 241 2.04 -6.09 6.06
N VAL A 242 0.73 -6.31 6.16
CA VAL A 242 -0.14 -6.64 5.02
C VAL A 242 -1.38 -5.75 5.06
N ALA A 243 -1.29 -4.58 4.44
CA ALA A 243 -2.38 -3.59 4.42
C ALA A 243 -3.43 -3.89 3.33
N VAL A 244 -3.01 -4.47 2.22
CA VAL A 244 -3.84 -4.73 1.04
C VAL A 244 -3.39 -6.06 0.43
N LEU A 245 -4.36 -6.89 0.07
CA LEU A 245 -4.15 -8.19 -0.56
C LEU A 245 -5.14 -8.36 -1.72
N ALA A 246 -4.64 -8.61 -2.91
CA ALA A 246 -5.44 -8.94 -4.08
C ALA A 246 -5.32 -10.44 -4.38
N LEU A 247 -6.46 -11.11 -4.58
CA LEU A 247 -6.54 -12.51 -4.98
C LEU A 247 -6.94 -12.56 -6.46
N HIS A 248 -6.24 -13.39 -7.22
CA HIS A 248 -6.46 -13.54 -8.65
C HIS A 248 -7.43 -14.68 -8.97
N MET A 249 -8.05 -14.58 -10.15
CA MET A 249 -8.84 -15.69 -10.71
C MET A 249 -7.99 -16.96 -10.77
N GLY A 250 -8.60 -18.09 -10.38
CA GLY A 250 -7.96 -19.41 -10.40
C GLY A 250 -7.07 -19.70 -9.19
N MET A 251 -7.10 -18.86 -8.16
CA MET A 251 -6.44 -19.16 -6.89
C MET A 251 -7.02 -20.44 -6.27
N PRO A 252 -6.20 -21.45 -5.95
CA PRO A 252 -6.69 -22.67 -5.29
C PRO A 252 -7.36 -22.36 -3.95
N GLY A 253 -8.55 -22.91 -3.71
CA GLY A 253 -9.31 -22.71 -2.48
C GLY A 253 -10.26 -21.50 -2.49
N ILE A 254 -10.21 -20.66 -3.52
CA ILE A 254 -11.08 -19.48 -3.63
C ILE A 254 -12.55 -19.88 -3.86
N GLU A 255 -12.77 -21.04 -4.48
CA GLU A 255 -14.09 -21.64 -4.71
C GLU A 255 -14.93 -21.77 -3.43
N ASN A 256 -14.28 -21.96 -2.28
CA ASN A 256 -14.95 -22.05 -0.98
C ASN A 256 -15.60 -20.74 -0.52
N ILE A 257 -15.12 -19.61 -1.06
CA ILE A 257 -15.62 -18.28 -0.74
C ILE A 257 -16.29 -17.58 -1.91
N THR A 258 -16.22 -18.13 -3.13
CA THR A 258 -16.80 -17.54 -4.35
C THR A 258 -18.29 -17.21 -4.20
N GLY A 259 -19.09 -18.10 -3.61
CA GLY A 259 -20.52 -17.82 -3.38
C GLY A 259 -20.76 -16.57 -2.53
N HIS A 260 -19.96 -16.37 -1.48
CA HIS A 260 -20.03 -15.17 -0.64
C HIS A 260 -19.45 -13.92 -1.33
N ILE A 261 -18.51 -14.09 -2.25
CA ILE A 261 -17.94 -13.02 -3.06
C ILE A 261 -18.94 -12.52 -4.09
N ASP A 262 -19.74 -13.43 -4.67
CA ASP A 262 -20.75 -13.11 -5.68
C ASP A 262 -21.90 -12.28 -5.11
N ASP A 263 -22.29 -12.57 -3.85
CA ASP A 263 -23.29 -11.81 -3.09
C ASP A 263 -22.89 -10.34 -2.83
N LEU A 264 -21.59 -10.01 -2.93
CA LEU A 264 -21.12 -8.66 -2.70
C LEU A 264 -21.42 -7.77 -3.91
N PRO A 265 -22.00 -6.57 -3.71
CA PRO A 265 -22.26 -5.67 -4.81
C PRO A 265 -20.94 -5.23 -5.47
N PRO A 266 -20.83 -5.28 -6.80
CA PRO A 266 -19.67 -4.73 -7.49
C PRO A 266 -19.60 -3.22 -7.24
N LEU A 267 -18.37 -2.74 -7.01
CA LEU A 267 -18.17 -1.32 -6.77
C LEU A 267 -18.21 -0.56 -8.09
N HIS A 268 -19.11 0.42 -8.17
CA HIS A 268 -19.26 1.30 -9.34
C HIS A 268 -19.15 2.77 -8.94
N ALA A 269 -18.64 3.59 -9.87
CA ALA A 269 -18.64 5.03 -9.73
C ALA A 269 -19.87 5.58 -10.46
N PRO A 270 -20.81 6.26 -9.77
CA PRO A 270 -22.05 6.73 -10.38
C PRO A 270 -21.82 7.72 -11.52
N TRP A 271 -20.71 8.46 -11.46
CA TRP A 271 -20.30 9.43 -12.48
C TRP A 271 -19.59 8.80 -13.69
N LEU A 272 -19.25 7.50 -13.66
CA LEU A 272 -18.70 6.78 -14.82
C LEU A 272 -19.80 6.15 -15.70
N VAL A 273 -20.96 5.80 -15.13
CA VAL A 273 -22.11 5.17 -15.83
C VAL A 273 -22.49 5.95 -17.11
N PRO A 274 -22.98 5.31 -18.20
CA PRO A 274 -23.34 6.00 -19.44
C PRO A 274 -24.30 7.20 -19.21
N LEU A 275 -24.13 8.26 -20.01
CA LEU A 275 -24.82 9.55 -19.87
C LEU A 275 -26.35 9.43 -19.77
N GLN A 276 -26.94 8.43 -20.44
CA GLN A 276 -28.38 8.17 -20.46
C GLN A 276 -28.95 7.82 -19.07
N SER A 277 -28.11 7.36 -18.14
CA SER A 277 -28.50 7.01 -16.77
C SER A 277 -27.97 8.00 -15.72
N ARG A 278 -27.30 9.08 -16.14
CA ARG A 278 -26.74 10.06 -15.21
C ARG A 278 -27.82 11.02 -14.73
N ARG A 279 -28.14 10.93 -13.45
CA ARG A 279 -28.92 11.94 -12.74
C ARG A 279 -27.98 13.08 -12.32
N LEU A 280 -28.41 14.33 -12.48
CA LEU A 280 -27.70 15.48 -11.92
C LEU A 280 -27.74 15.38 -10.39
N GLU A 281 -26.56 15.31 -9.76
CA GLU A 281 -26.42 15.33 -8.31
C GLU A 281 -26.47 16.78 -7.79
N PRO A 282 -27.26 17.08 -6.75
CA PRO A 282 -27.30 18.40 -6.14
C PRO A 282 -25.93 18.85 -5.61
N THR A 283 -25.71 20.17 -5.58
CA THR A 283 -24.50 20.73 -4.98
C THR A 283 -24.52 20.54 -3.45
N HIS A 284 -23.47 19.91 -2.91
CA HIS A 284 -23.32 19.73 -1.48
C HIS A 284 -22.40 20.81 -0.89
N ILE A 285 -22.99 21.72 -0.10
CA ILE A 285 -22.25 22.76 0.63
C ILE A 285 -22.19 22.35 2.11
N LYS A 286 -20.99 22.08 2.63
CA LYS A 286 -20.74 21.82 4.05
C LYS A 286 -20.29 23.10 4.76
N GLN A 287 -20.49 23.15 6.08
CA GLN A 287 -19.97 24.25 6.92
C GLN A 287 -18.78 23.76 7.74
N LEU A 288 -17.61 24.33 7.50
CA LEU A 288 -16.40 24.09 8.28
C LEU A 288 -16.34 25.07 9.46
N ARG A 289 -16.42 24.54 10.68
CA ARG A 289 -16.21 25.33 11.90
C ARG A 289 -14.73 25.68 12.05
N THR A 290 -14.43 26.97 12.00
CA THR A 290 -13.10 27.54 12.25
C THR A 290 -13.15 28.47 13.45
N THR A 291 -12.00 28.89 13.99
CA THR A 291 -11.95 29.89 15.06
C THR A 291 -11.33 31.18 14.54
N ALA A 292 -11.96 32.31 14.82
CA ALA A 292 -11.38 33.64 14.58
C ALA A 292 -11.13 34.35 15.92
N PRO A 293 -10.09 35.19 16.03
CA PRO A 293 -9.93 36.07 17.18
C PRO A 293 -11.16 36.97 17.34
N LYS A 294 -11.61 37.19 18.58
CA LYS A 294 -12.65 38.17 18.89
C LYS A 294 -12.17 39.59 18.53
N ASP A 295 -10.95 39.93 18.97
CA ASP A 295 -10.27 41.19 18.66
C ASP A 295 -9.23 41.01 17.54
N MET A 296 -9.63 41.26 16.28
CA MET A 296 -8.74 41.15 15.12
C MET A 296 -7.53 42.10 15.18
N LYS A 297 -7.70 43.29 15.77
CA LYS A 297 -6.64 44.31 15.88
C LYS A 297 -5.53 43.88 16.85
N LYS A 298 -5.87 43.53 18.09
CA LYS A 298 -4.92 43.02 19.10
C LYS A 298 -4.23 41.75 18.61
N ALA A 299 -4.96 40.83 17.98
CA ALA A 299 -4.37 39.62 17.40
C ALA A 299 -3.38 39.91 16.27
N LYS A 300 -3.60 40.98 15.47
CA LYS A 300 -2.67 41.41 14.42
C LYS A 300 -1.40 42.03 15.01
N GLU A 301 -1.54 42.86 16.05
CA GLU A 301 -0.43 43.47 16.79
C GLU A 301 0.45 42.41 17.47
N LEU A 302 -0.14 41.45 18.19
CA LEU A 302 0.59 40.35 18.82
C LEU A 302 1.32 39.46 17.79
N ARG A 303 0.71 39.21 16.62
CA ARG A 303 1.39 38.50 15.52
C ARG A 303 2.56 39.31 14.95
N ALA A 304 2.42 40.62 14.82
CA ALA A 304 3.50 41.48 14.36
C ALA A 304 4.67 41.50 15.36
N HIS A 305 4.36 41.64 16.66
CA HIS A 305 5.34 41.57 17.74
C HIS A 305 6.10 40.23 17.75
N GLY A 306 5.36 39.11 17.72
CA GLY A 306 5.97 37.78 17.69
C GLY A 306 6.84 37.51 16.45
N ARG A 307 6.48 38.07 15.29
CA ARG A 307 7.32 38.02 14.08
C ARG A 307 8.61 38.83 14.23
N ALA A 308 8.53 40.02 14.82
CA ALA A 308 9.69 40.87 15.07
C ALA A 308 10.67 40.22 16.05
N GLU A 309 10.16 39.65 17.15
CA GLU A 309 10.98 38.95 18.15
C GLU A 309 11.64 37.69 17.58
N ALA A 310 10.91 36.88 16.82
CA ALA A 310 11.48 35.71 16.14
C ALA A 310 12.56 36.08 15.13
N LYS A 311 12.42 37.24 14.44
CA LYS A 311 13.47 37.75 13.55
C LYS A 311 14.72 38.15 14.32
N LYS A 312 14.58 38.83 15.46
CA LYS A 312 15.72 39.18 16.34
C LYS A 312 16.45 37.94 16.85
N ARG A 313 15.73 36.91 17.33
CA ARG A 313 16.33 35.65 17.79
C ARG A 313 17.11 34.90 16.70
N LYS A 314 16.65 34.96 15.45
CA LYS A 314 17.38 34.36 14.31
C LYS A 314 18.65 35.11 13.96
N VAL A 315 18.68 36.43 14.14
CA VAL A 315 19.87 37.25 13.88
C VAL A 315 20.92 36.99 14.96
N THR A 316 20.53 36.95 16.24
CA THR A 316 21.45 36.67 17.35
C THR A 316 22.06 35.26 17.27
N HIS A 317 21.27 34.24 16.93
CA HIS A 317 21.80 32.88 16.73
C HIS A 317 22.77 32.78 15.54
N ARG A 318 22.69 33.71 14.58
CA ARG A 318 23.56 33.73 13.39
C ARG A 318 24.84 34.54 13.60
N SER A 319 24.92 35.32 14.68
CA SER A 319 26.12 36.05 15.10
C SER A 319 26.99 35.27 16.10
N ASP A 320 26.45 34.20 16.70
CA ASP A 320 27.16 33.34 17.66
C ASP A 320 27.79 32.07 17.00
N HIS A 321 27.80 32.01 15.67
CA HIS A 321 28.47 30.99 14.84
C HIS A 321 29.35 31.67 13.79
#